data_AF-A0A930Y512-F1
#
_entry.id   AF-A0A930Y512-F1
#
_cell.length_a   1.000
_cell.length_b   1.000
_cell.length_c   1.000
_cell.angle_alpha   90.00
_cell.angle_beta   90.00
_cell.angle_gamma   90.00
#
_symmetry.space_group_name_H-M   'P 1'
#
loop_
_entity.id
_entity.type
_entity.pdbx_description
1 polymer ?
#
loop_
_entity_poly.entity_id
_entity_poly.type
_entity_poly.pdbx_seq_one_letter_code
_entity_poly.pdbx_strand_id
1 'polypeptide(L)'
;MENLQRSLSQFCKGAISEGKLNTNDKYLIATVPSRKINIDDYPAVKKYLLSFGKKRLEQSGEKYPDGTRARKYTPHEWYEMQDTCAYYGEFDEEKIAFPGINRKWRFVLVEKRVYISAPMRFIT
;
A
#
# COMPACT_ATOMS: atom_id res chain seq x y z
N MET A 1 3.68 -12.00 13.89
CA MET A 1 2.22 -11.77 13.98
C MET A 1 1.88 -10.27 13.98
N GLU A 2 2.44 -9.46 14.89
CA GLU A 2 2.11 -8.03 15.01
C GLU A 2 2.49 -7.17 13.78
N ASN A 3 3.62 -7.47 13.11
CA ASN A 3 4.10 -6.67 11.98
C ASN A 3 3.20 -6.78 10.73
N LEU A 4 2.65 -7.96 10.40
CA LEU A 4 1.71 -8.08 9.28
C LEU A 4 0.33 -7.55 9.62
N GLN A 5 -0.13 -7.65 10.88
CA GLN A 5 -1.37 -6.98 11.31
C GLN A 5 -1.29 -5.45 11.17
N ARG A 6 -0.08 -4.87 11.19
CA ARG A 6 0.16 -3.45 10.89
C ARG A 6 0.33 -3.14 9.39
N SER A 7 0.45 -4.16 8.55
CA SER A 7 0.62 -4.04 7.09
C SER A 7 -0.62 -4.45 6.30
N LEU A 8 -1.50 -5.26 6.88
CA LEU A 8 -2.82 -5.61 6.37
C LEU A 8 -3.83 -4.63 6.96
N SER A 9 -4.37 -3.76 6.12
CA SER A 9 -5.39 -2.84 6.59
C SER A 9 -6.48 -2.62 5.54
N GLN A 10 -7.64 -2.18 6.02
CA GLN A 10 -8.80 -2.00 5.17
C GLN A 10 -8.51 -0.91 4.13
N PHE A 11 -9.02 -1.08 2.92
CA PHE A 11 -8.69 -0.24 1.77
C PHE A 11 -9.96 0.33 1.12
N CYS A 12 -9.97 1.63 0.87
CA CYS A 12 -11.03 2.30 0.11
C CYS A 12 -10.50 2.87 -1.21
N LYS A 13 -11.22 2.59 -2.31
CA LYS A 13 -10.95 3.12 -3.65
C LYS A 13 -11.59 4.51 -3.90
N GLY A 14 -11.91 5.26 -2.85
CA GLY A 14 -12.33 6.66 -2.95
C GLY A 14 -13.83 6.92 -3.13
N ALA A 15 -14.71 6.00 -2.74
CA ALA A 15 -16.15 6.25 -2.73
C ALA A 15 -16.62 6.71 -1.34
N ILE A 16 -17.05 7.98 -1.26
CA ILE A 16 -17.79 8.50 -0.11
C ILE A 16 -19.27 8.56 -0.49
N SER A 17 -20.09 7.79 0.22
CA SER A 17 -21.55 7.80 0.11
C SER A 17 -22.15 8.15 1.46
N GLU A 18 -23.04 9.15 1.49
CA GLU A 18 -23.78 9.53 2.72
C GLU A 18 -22.88 9.84 3.93
N GLY A 19 -21.72 10.47 3.70
CA GLY A 19 -20.78 10.80 4.77
C GLY A 19 -20.01 9.60 5.34
N LYS A 20 -20.09 8.42 4.71
CA LYS A 20 -19.33 7.23 5.08
C LYS A 20 -18.37 6.82 3.98
N LEU A 21 -17.23 6.28 4.40
CA LEU A 21 -16.25 5.68 3.50
C LEU A 21 -16.68 4.25 3.17
N ASN A 22 -16.83 3.94 1.88
CA ASN A 22 -17.15 2.57 1.46
C ASN A 22 -15.88 1.82 1.04
N THR A 23 -15.46 0.85 1.84
CA THR A 23 -14.29 0.00 1.61
C THR A 23 -14.61 -1.24 0.75
N ASN A 24 -15.89 -1.62 0.61
CA ASN A 24 -16.35 -2.83 -0.08
C ASN A 24 -15.60 -4.10 0.38
N ASP A 25 -15.29 -4.21 1.68
CA ASP A 25 -14.54 -5.32 2.28
C ASP A 25 -13.20 -5.62 1.59
N LYS A 26 -12.58 -4.59 1.01
CA LYS A 26 -11.26 -4.68 0.40
C LYS A 26 -10.18 -4.44 1.44
N TYR A 27 -9.11 -5.18 1.30
CA TYR A 27 -7.92 -5.07 2.13
C TYR A 27 -6.69 -4.87 1.25
N LEU A 28 -5.70 -4.18 1.80
CA LEU A 28 -4.40 -3.98 1.20
C LEU A 28 -3.33 -4.54 2.13
N ILE A 29 -2.41 -5.31 1.57
CA ILE A 29 -1.15 -5.68 2.23
C ILE A 29 -0.06 -4.80 1.62
N ALA A 30 0.60 -4.00 2.46
CA ALA A 30 1.71 -3.16 2.03
C ALA A 30 3.01 -3.54 2.75
N THR A 31 4.04 -3.84 1.97
CA THR A 31 5.40 -4.13 2.43
C THR A 31 6.24 -2.86 2.33
N VAL A 32 6.21 -2.06 3.40
CA VAL A 32 6.90 -0.76 3.45
C VAL A 32 8.30 -0.94 4.04
N PRO A 33 9.37 -0.41 3.41
CA PRO A 33 10.75 -0.57 3.92
C PRO A 33 10.95 -0.15 5.37
N SER A 34 10.25 0.91 5.82
CA SER A 34 10.32 1.41 7.19
C SER A 34 9.80 0.43 8.25
N ARG A 35 8.97 -0.56 7.86
CA ARG A 35 8.44 -1.60 8.76
C ARG A 35 9.40 -2.78 8.93
N LYS A 36 10.49 -2.86 8.15
CA LYS A 36 11.53 -3.90 8.24
C LYS A 36 10.93 -5.32 8.32
N ILE A 37 9.99 -5.60 7.43
CA ILE A 37 9.28 -6.87 7.40
C ILE A 37 10.24 -7.95 6.92
N ASN A 38 10.35 -9.06 7.65
CA ASN A 38 10.95 -10.27 7.13
C ASN A 38 9.91 -11.07 6.33
N ILE A 39 10.11 -11.23 5.02
CA ILE A 39 9.14 -11.93 4.15
C ILE A 39 9.05 -13.44 4.45
N ASP A 40 10.07 -14.01 5.09
CA ASP A 40 10.10 -15.43 5.45
C ASP A 40 9.10 -15.79 6.56
N ASP A 41 8.71 -14.81 7.37
CA ASP A 41 7.65 -14.96 8.37
C ASP A 41 6.26 -15.13 7.74
N TYR A 42 6.12 -14.89 6.42
CA TYR A 42 4.84 -14.86 5.70
C TYR A 42 4.86 -15.74 4.44
N PRO A 43 4.92 -17.07 4.58
CA PRO A 43 5.12 -18.00 3.47
C PRO A 43 4.04 -17.90 2.38
N ALA A 44 2.77 -17.64 2.76
CA ALA A 44 1.69 -17.48 1.80
C ALA A 44 1.87 -16.21 0.93
N VAL A 45 2.25 -15.09 1.54
CA VAL A 45 2.51 -13.82 0.83
C VAL A 45 3.76 -13.97 -0.03
N LYS A 46 4.84 -14.55 0.51
CA LYS A 46 6.07 -14.85 -0.23
C LYS A 46 5.77 -15.69 -1.48
N LYS A 47 5.02 -16.78 -1.33
CA LYS A 47 4.62 -17.65 -2.44
C LYS A 47 3.80 -16.89 -3.49
N TYR A 48 2.85 -16.07 -3.07
CA TYR A 48 2.05 -15.24 -3.96
C TYR A 48 2.91 -14.25 -4.75
N LEU A 49 3.81 -13.52 -4.09
CA LEU A 49 4.72 -12.58 -4.77
C LEU A 49 5.67 -13.29 -5.73
N LEU A 50 6.23 -14.44 -5.35
CA LEU A 50 7.12 -15.21 -6.22
C LEU A 50 6.42 -15.72 -7.48
N SER A 51 5.09 -15.87 -7.47
CA SER A 51 4.34 -16.28 -8.66
C SER A 51 4.42 -15.27 -9.82
N PHE A 52 4.71 -13.99 -9.52
CA PHE A 52 4.99 -12.96 -10.53
C PHE A 52 6.42 -13.01 -11.09
N GLY A 53 7.29 -13.81 -10.48
CA GLY A 53 8.71 -13.95 -10.84
C GLY A 53 9.62 -12.97 -10.10
N LYS A 54 10.58 -13.50 -9.32
CA LYS A 54 11.52 -12.68 -8.54
C LYS A 54 12.30 -11.68 -9.40
N LYS A 55 12.77 -12.10 -10.59
CA LYS A 55 13.48 -11.23 -11.55
C LYS A 55 12.68 -10.01 -12.00
N ARG A 56 11.35 -10.12 -12.03
CA ARG A 56 10.46 -9.01 -12.39
C ARG A 56 10.18 -8.09 -11.21
N LEU A 57 10.27 -8.60 -9.99
CA LEU A 57 9.98 -7.86 -8.76
C LEU A 57 11.22 -7.23 -8.13
N GLU A 58 12.40 -7.79 -8.37
CA GLU A 58 13.63 -7.20 -7.88
C GLU A 58 13.82 -5.77 -8.41
N GLN A 59 14.45 -4.96 -7.58
CA GLN A 59 14.58 -3.53 -7.80
C GLN A 59 16.02 -3.21 -8.20
N SER A 60 16.58 -3.98 -9.15
CA SER A 60 17.96 -3.81 -9.64
C SER A 60 18.07 -2.86 -10.83
N GLY A 61 16.96 -2.61 -11.55
CA GLY A 61 16.95 -1.83 -12.79
C GLY A 61 17.46 -2.57 -14.04
N GLU A 62 17.90 -3.82 -13.89
CA GLU A 62 18.50 -4.64 -14.94
C GLU A 62 17.52 -5.02 -16.06
N LYS A 63 18.08 -5.25 -17.26
CA LYS A 63 17.39 -5.86 -18.40
C LYS A 63 17.97 -7.26 -18.61
N TYR A 64 17.11 -8.25 -18.79
CA TYR A 64 17.53 -9.64 -18.99
C TYR A 64 17.54 -10.03 -20.48
N PRO A 65 18.29 -11.08 -20.87
CA PRO A 65 18.38 -11.53 -22.26
C PRO A 65 17.06 -11.97 -22.90
N ASP A 66 16.09 -12.39 -22.07
CA ASP A 66 14.74 -12.76 -22.51
C ASP A 66 13.82 -11.55 -22.80
N GLY A 67 14.36 -10.34 -22.71
CA GLY A 67 13.64 -9.09 -22.92
C GLY A 67 12.85 -8.60 -21.69
N THR A 68 12.83 -9.36 -20.60
CA THR A 68 12.22 -8.91 -19.35
C THR A 68 13.10 -7.88 -18.64
N ARG A 69 12.51 -7.12 -17.71
CA ARG A 69 13.19 -6.09 -16.95
C ARG A 69 12.83 -6.16 -15.49
N ALA A 70 13.81 -5.95 -14.63
CA ALA A 70 13.60 -5.66 -13.22
C ALA A 70 12.87 -4.33 -13.05
N ARG A 71 12.33 -4.09 -11.86
CA ARG A 71 11.76 -2.79 -11.52
C ARG A 71 12.86 -1.74 -11.42
N LYS A 72 12.48 -0.46 -11.40
CA LYS A 72 13.41 0.68 -11.22
C LYS A 72 14.32 0.41 -10.01
N TYR A 73 15.61 0.76 -10.14
CA TYR A 73 16.57 0.54 -9.06
C TYR A 73 16.17 1.28 -7.77
N THR A 74 16.17 0.55 -6.65
CA THR A 74 16.07 1.08 -5.28
C THR A 74 16.90 0.19 -4.34
N PRO A 75 17.32 0.67 -3.17
CA PRO A 75 18.01 -0.16 -2.18
C PRO A 75 17.06 -1.05 -1.35
N HIS A 76 15.78 -1.12 -1.73
CA HIS A 76 14.74 -1.86 -0.99
C HIS A 76 14.72 -3.33 -1.38
N GLU A 77 14.13 -4.14 -0.51
CA GLU A 77 13.97 -5.56 -0.81
C GLU A 77 13.06 -5.78 -2.01
N TRP A 78 13.26 -6.91 -2.72
CA TRP A 78 12.52 -7.24 -3.94
C TRP A 78 11.00 -7.35 -3.71
N TYR A 79 10.55 -7.55 -2.48
CA TYR A 79 9.14 -7.62 -2.10
C TYR A 79 8.58 -6.31 -1.55
N GLU A 80 9.40 -5.27 -1.35
CA GLU A 80 8.98 -4.00 -0.78
C GLU A 80 8.45 -3.03 -1.84
N MET A 81 7.75 -1.97 -1.38
CA MET A 81 7.35 -0.85 -2.22
C MET A 81 8.57 -0.08 -2.74
N GLN A 82 8.48 0.43 -3.96
CA GLN A 82 9.57 1.18 -4.59
C GLN A 82 9.70 2.62 -4.06
N ASP A 83 8.57 3.27 -3.83
CA ASP A 83 8.56 4.64 -3.35
C ASP A 83 8.80 4.67 -1.83
N THR A 84 9.57 5.66 -1.39
CA THR A 84 9.71 5.95 0.03
C THR A 84 8.40 6.53 0.55
N CYS A 85 7.84 5.91 1.59
CA CYS A 85 6.60 6.36 2.22
C CYS A 85 6.88 6.79 3.67
N ALA A 86 7.38 8.02 3.82
CA ALA A 86 7.67 8.59 5.14
C ALA A 86 6.39 8.79 5.98
N TYR A 87 5.28 9.12 5.31
CA TYR A 87 3.98 9.38 5.93
C TYR A 87 3.15 8.12 6.22
N TYR A 88 3.71 6.91 6.06
CA TYR A 88 2.94 5.68 6.28
C TYR A 88 2.36 5.59 7.70
N GLY A 89 3.07 6.14 8.69
CA GLY A 89 2.60 6.21 10.08
C GLY A 89 1.31 7.01 10.24
N GLU A 90 1.05 7.99 9.38
CA GLU A 90 -0.20 8.78 9.42
C GLU A 90 -1.43 7.93 9.12
N PHE A 91 -1.28 6.77 8.46
CA PHE A 91 -2.40 5.85 8.28
C PHE A 91 -2.83 5.16 9.58
N ASP A 92 -1.94 5.06 10.57
CA ASP A 92 -2.24 4.47 11.87
C ASP A 92 -3.08 5.41 12.77
N GLU A 93 -3.22 6.68 12.40
CA GLU A 93 -4.03 7.66 13.12
C GLU A 93 -5.43 7.85 12.52
N GLU A 94 -6.33 8.41 13.32
CA GLU A 94 -7.64 8.87 12.83
C GLU A 94 -7.41 10.07 11.93
N LYS A 95 -8.17 10.17 10.83
CA LYS A 95 -7.92 11.17 9.80
C LYS A 95 -9.20 11.69 9.20
N ILE A 96 -9.17 12.94 8.72
CA ILE A 96 -10.25 13.49 7.90
C ILE A 96 -9.88 13.29 6.44
N ALA A 97 -10.67 12.51 5.70
CA ALA A 97 -10.47 12.29 4.27
C ALA A 97 -11.45 13.11 3.41
N PHE A 98 -11.00 13.54 2.24
CA PHE A 98 -11.79 14.32 1.29
C PHE A 98 -11.36 14.08 -0.16
N PRO A 99 -12.30 14.09 -1.13
CA PRO A 99 -12.01 13.77 -2.51
C PRO A 99 -11.25 14.92 -3.15
N GLY A 100 -10.05 14.65 -3.70
CA GLY A 100 -9.27 15.66 -4.42
C GLY A 100 -9.87 16.06 -5.77
N ILE A 101 -10.82 15.29 -6.29
CA ILE A 101 -11.56 15.58 -7.52
C ILE A 101 -13.06 15.42 -7.23
N ASN A 102 -13.75 16.53 -6.94
CA ASN A 102 -15.19 16.54 -6.72
C ASN A 102 -15.78 17.93 -6.95
N ARG A 103 -17.07 17.99 -7.30
CA ARG A 103 -17.81 19.25 -7.46
C ARG A 103 -18.36 19.79 -6.14
N LYS A 104 -18.48 18.94 -5.12
CA LYS A 104 -19.00 19.30 -3.80
C LYS A 104 -17.97 18.93 -2.73
N TRP A 105 -17.76 19.84 -1.78
CA TRP A 105 -16.97 19.60 -0.58
C TRP A 105 -17.62 18.48 0.22
N ARG A 106 -16.87 17.40 0.44
CA ARG A 106 -17.30 16.24 1.21
C ARG A 106 -16.12 15.80 2.07
N PHE A 107 -16.36 15.70 3.36
CA PHE A 107 -15.38 15.27 4.34
C PHE A 107 -15.95 14.05 5.07
N VAL A 108 -15.07 13.12 5.42
CA VAL A 108 -15.43 11.94 6.19
C VAL A 108 -14.36 11.69 7.24
N LEU A 109 -14.80 11.38 8.46
CA LEU A 109 -13.91 10.87 9.49
C LEU A 109 -13.57 9.42 9.14
N VAL A 110 -12.28 9.14 9.08
CA VAL A 110 -11.75 7.83 8.72
C VAL A 110 -11.02 7.27 9.91
N GLU A 111 -11.42 6.06 10.30
CA GLU A 111 -10.84 5.34 11.41
C GLU A 111 -9.35 5.04 11.19
N LYS A 112 -8.68 4.72 12.30
CA LYS A 112 -7.28 4.28 12.31
C LYS A 112 -7.10 3.09 11.37
N ARG A 113 -5.95 3.04 10.69
CA ARG A 113 -5.54 1.93 9.81
C ARG A 113 -6.50 1.68 8.63
N VAL A 114 -7.15 2.71 8.11
CA VAL A 114 -7.81 2.62 6.80
C VAL A 114 -6.97 3.32 5.73
N TYR A 115 -6.56 2.57 4.71
CA TYR A 115 -5.86 3.10 3.55
C TYR A 115 -6.86 3.68 2.55
N ILE A 116 -6.52 4.85 2.01
CA ILE A 116 -7.31 5.51 0.97
C ILE A 116 -6.47 5.67 -0.29
N SER A 117 -7.06 5.37 -1.45
CA SER A 117 -6.38 5.56 -2.72
C SER A 117 -6.54 6.99 -3.23
N ALA A 118 -5.59 7.43 -4.06
CA ALA A 118 -5.80 8.60 -4.91
C ALA A 118 -7.10 8.45 -5.74
N PRO A 119 -7.81 9.55 -6.03
CA PRO A 119 -7.46 10.95 -5.77
C PRO A 119 -7.90 11.45 -4.38
N MET A 120 -8.27 10.57 -3.44
CA MET A 120 -8.62 10.98 -2.07
C MET A 120 -7.39 11.56 -1.36
N ARG A 121 -7.59 12.62 -0.58
CA ARG A 121 -6.58 13.23 0.29
C ARG A 121 -7.03 13.09 1.73
N PHE A 122 -6.09 13.21 2.67
CA PHE A 122 -6.41 13.22 4.09
C PHE A 122 -5.49 14.17 4.86
N ILE A 123 -5.94 14.52 6.06
CA ILE A 123 -5.16 15.20 7.09
C ILE A 123 -5.30 14.42 8.41
N THR A 124 -4.19 14.28 9.13
CA THR A 124 -4.11 13.71 10.49
C THR A 124 -3.88 14.80 11.52
#